data_AF-A0A3D5S3M9-F1
#
_entry.id   AF-A0A3D5S3M9-F1
#
_cell.length_a   1.000
_cell.length_b   1.000
_cell.length_c   1.000
_cell.angle_alpha   90.00
_cell.angle_beta   90.00
_cell.angle_gamma   90.00
#
_symmetry.space_group_name_H-M   'P 1'
#
loop_
_entity.id
_entity.type
_entity.pdbx_description
1 polymer ?
#
loop_
_entity_poly.entity_id
_entity_poly.type
_entity_poly.pdbx_seq_one_letter_code
_entity_poly.pdbx_strand_id
1 'polypeptide(L)'
;MKSPLNNQLIWKLSLSFFLLTLVIGMAFMALTVYITNKHFEEVTQRLNSEVASHLINEKFQNESPFLEDGSVNKSLFGDLMHDMMAVNQGIEVYLLDDIVRVLYSVVLDHN
;
A
#
# COMPACT_ATOMS: atom_id res chain seq x y z
N MET A 1 52.42 24.99 -34.51
CA MET A 1 51.44 23.90 -34.29
C MET A 1 51.16 23.86 -32.78
N LYS A 2 50.03 24.39 -32.30
CA LYS A 2 49.74 24.49 -30.86
C LYS A 2 49.31 23.11 -30.35
N SER A 3 49.87 22.65 -29.24
CA SER A 3 49.62 21.31 -28.71
C SER A 3 48.12 21.09 -28.47
N PRO A 4 47.53 20.00 -28.97
CA PRO A 4 46.10 19.78 -28.90
C PRO A 4 45.73 19.37 -27.47
N LEU A 5 44.77 20.08 -26.87
CA LEU A 5 44.07 19.71 -25.64
C LEU A 5 44.95 19.27 -24.44
N ASN A 6 45.02 20.14 -23.43
CA ASN A 6 45.65 19.80 -22.15
C ASN A 6 44.95 18.56 -21.51
N ASN A 7 45.70 17.50 -21.23
CA ASN A 7 45.21 16.26 -20.59
C ASN A 7 44.42 16.52 -19.30
N GLN A 8 44.78 17.57 -18.56
CA GLN A 8 44.09 17.99 -17.34
C GLN A 8 42.66 18.51 -17.61
N LEU A 9 42.43 19.16 -18.76
CA LEU A 9 41.11 19.64 -19.16
C LEU A 9 40.20 18.48 -19.54
N ILE A 10 40.72 17.52 -20.31
CA ILE A 10 39.98 16.30 -20.69
C ILE A 10 39.54 15.55 -19.44
N TRP A 11 40.45 15.35 -18.48
CA TRP A 11 40.15 14.62 -17.24
C TRP A 11 39.07 15.31 -16.39
N LYS A 12 39.13 16.64 -16.24
CA LYS A 12 38.11 17.42 -15.53
C LYS A 12 36.74 17.34 -16.20
N LEU A 13 36.71 17.39 -17.53
CA LEU A 13 35.48 17.30 -18.31
C LEU A 13 34.87 15.90 -18.20
N SER A 14 35.67 14.85 -18.37
CA SER A 14 35.25 13.46 -18.19
C SER A 14 34.71 13.19 -16.79
N LEU A 15 35.39 13.69 -15.74
CA LEU A 15 34.92 13.56 -14.37
C LEU A 15 33.58 14.29 -14.16
N SER A 16 33.44 15.49 -14.71
CA SER A 16 32.20 16.27 -14.58
C SER A 16 31.02 15.57 -15.26
N PHE A 17 31.22 15.04 -16.47
CA PHE A 17 30.20 14.24 -17.16
C PHE A 17 29.88 12.96 -16.39
N PHE A 18 30.89 12.26 -15.89
CA PHE A 18 30.68 11.05 -15.09
C PHE A 18 29.85 11.33 -13.84
N LEU A 19 30.19 12.37 -13.07
CA LEU A 19 29.44 12.77 -11.88
C LEU A 19 28.02 13.19 -12.24
N LEU A 20 27.82 13.94 -13.33
CA LEU A 20 26.50 14.36 -13.78
C LEU A 20 25.62 13.15 -14.12
N THR A 21 26.15 12.20 -14.90
CA THR A 21 25.43 10.96 -15.22
C THR A 21 25.13 10.14 -13.98
N LEU A 22 26.06 10.08 -13.03
CA LEU A 22 25.87 9.36 -11.77
C LEU A 22 24.75 9.99 -10.92
N VAL A 23 24.70 11.31 -10.82
CA VAL A 23 23.63 12.04 -10.13
C VAL A 23 22.27 11.80 -10.79
N ILE A 24 22.20 11.89 -12.13
CA ILE A 24 20.96 11.64 -12.87
C ILE A 24 20.50 10.19 -12.67
N GLY A 25 21.41 9.23 -12.74
CA GLY A 25 21.11 7.81 -12.52
C GLY A 25 20.58 7.52 -11.12
N MET A 26 21.22 8.10 -10.09
CA MET A 26 20.75 7.96 -8.71
C MET A 26 19.37 8.59 -8.51
N ALA A 27 19.13 9.79 -9.06
CA ALA A 27 17.84 10.45 -8.97
C ALA A 27 16.74 9.64 -9.66
N PHE A 28 17.01 9.10 -10.85
CA PHE A 28 16.08 8.25 -11.59
C PHE A 28 15.77 6.97 -10.82
N MET A 29 16.78 6.31 -10.24
CA MET A 29 16.59 5.10 -9.44
C MET A 29 15.76 5.37 -8.19
N ALA A 30 16.07 6.45 -7.46
CA ALA A 30 15.32 6.85 -6.27
C ALA A 30 13.84 7.15 -6.60
N LEU A 31 13.59 7.88 -7.69
CA LEU A 31 12.24 8.19 -8.14
C LEU A 31 11.47 6.93 -8.55
N THR A 32 12.13 6.03 -9.27
CA THR A 32 11.53 4.76 -9.71
C THR A 32 11.12 3.91 -8.52
N VAL A 33 11.97 3.78 -7.50
CA VAL A 33 11.65 3.04 -6.27
C VAL A 33 10.44 3.67 -5.57
N TYR A 34 10.43 4.99 -5.42
CA TYR A 34 9.32 5.70 -4.78
C TYR A 34 7.99 5.48 -5.51
N ILE A 35 7.97 5.67 -6.83
CA ILE A 35 6.77 5.51 -7.65
C ILE A 35 6.30 4.06 -7.64
N THR A 36 7.22 3.10 -7.73
CA THR A 36 6.87 1.67 -7.75
C THR A 36 6.22 1.24 -6.44
N ASN A 37 6.77 1.66 -5.29
CA ASN A 37 6.19 1.34 -3.98
C ASN A 37 4.78 1.92 -3.86
N LYS A 38 4.61 3.19 -4.25
CA LYS A 38 3.30 3.85 -4.22
C LYS A 38 2.28 3.16 -5.13
N HIS A 39 2.67 2.78 -6.35
CA HIS A 39 1.77 2.05 -7.24
C HIS A 39 1.42 0.66 -6.72
N PHE A 40 2.36 -0.03 -6.05
CA PHE A 40 2.08 -1.32 -5.44
C PHE A 40 1.01 -1.21 -4.34
N GLU A 41 1.09 -0.17 -3.50
CA GLU A 41 0.09 0.13 -2.49
C GLU A 41 -1.28 0.45 -3.12
N GLU A 42 -1.30 1.33 -4.13
CA GLU A 42 -2.54 1.70 -4.83
C GLU A 42 -3.22 0.51 -5.52
N VAL A 43 -2.45 -0.36 -6.18
CA VAL A 43 -2.99 -1.57 -6.84
C VAL A 43 -3.55 -2.54 -5.81
N THR A 44 -2.83 -2.75 -4.70
CA THR A 44 -3.31 -3.60 -3.60
C THR A 44 -4.61 -3.06 -3.00
N GLN A 45 -4.66 -1.75 -2.73
CA GLN A 45 -5.86 -1.10 -2.19
C GLN A 45 -7.03 -1.20 -3.17
N ARG A 46 -6.78 -1.03 -4.48
CA ARG A 46 -7.81 -1.15 -5.52
C ARG A 46 -8.30 -2.59 -5.69
N LEU A 47 -7.43 -3.58 -5.56
CA LEU A 47 -7.80 -5.00 -5.61
C LEU A 47 -8.73 -5.36 -4.43
N ASN A 48 -8.39 -4.87 -3.23
CA ASN A 48 -9.15 -5.15 -2.02
C ASN A 48 -10.43 -4.31 -1.88
N SER A 49 -10.59 -3.22 -2.64
CA SER A 49 -11.77 -2.34 -2.52
C SER A 49 -13.07 -3.04 -2.92
N GLU A 50 -13.00 -3.96 -3.88
CA GLU A 50 -14.13 -4.74 -4.35
C GLU A 50 -14.48 -5.89 -3.38
N VAL A 51 -13.53 -6.35 -2.56
CA VAL A 51 -13.81 -7.32 -1.49
C VAL A 51 -14.80 -6.73 -0.51
N ALA A 52 -14.61 -5.47 -0.08
CA ALA A 52 -15.52 -4.82 0.87
C ALA A 52 -16.98 -4.77 0.38
N SER A 53 -17.21 -4.48 -0.90
CA SER A 53 -18.57 -4.46 -1.46
C SER A 53 -19.19 -5.85 -1.56
N HIS A 54 -18.40 -6.87 -1.91
CA HIS A 54 -18.87 -8.26 -1.91
C HIS A 54 -19.24 -8.74 -0.50
N LEU A 55 -18.44 -8.39 0.51
CA LEU A 55 -18.74 -8.76 1.90
C LEU A 55 -20.04 -8.16 2.42
N ILE A 56 -20.29 -6.88 2.13
CA ILE A 56 -21.56 -6.22 2.49
C ILE A 56 -22.73 -6.96 1.85
N ASN A 57 -22.61 -7.33 0.57
CA ASN A 57 -23.67 -7.99 -0.16
C ASN A 57 -23.91 -9.45 0.27
N GLU A 58 -22.89 -10.15 0.76
CA GLU A 58 -23.01 -11.56 1.15
C GLU A 58 -23.37 -11.74 2.62
N LYS A 59 -22.65 -11.06 3.54
CA LYS A 59 -22.77 -11.28 4.98
C LYS A 59 -23.75 -10.35 5.67
N PHE A 60 -23.90 -9.12 5.19
CA PHE A 60 -24.69 -8.09 5.86
C PHE A 60 -26.09 -7.88 5.24
N GLN A 61 -26.47 -8.65 4.21
CA GLN A 61 -27.84 -8.59 3.69
C GLN A 61 -28.86 -9.32 4.56
N ASN A 62 -28.46 -10.42 5.20
CA ASN A 62 -29.35 -11.24 6.02
C ASN A 62 -29.14 -11.04 7.52
N GLU A 63 -27.99 -10.52 7.93
CA GLU A 63 -27.64 -10.32 9.32
C GLU A 63 -27.20 -8.87 9.58
N SER A 64 -27.74 -8.28 10.66
CA SER A 64 -27.42 -6.91 11.06
C SER A 64 -26.02 -6.85 11.69
N PRO A 65 -25.21 -5.81 11.38
CA PRO A 65 -23.94 -5.55 12.06
C PRO A 65 -24.11 -5.23 13.55
N PHE A 66 -25.33 -4.88 13.97
CA PHE A 66 -25.70 -4.58 15.35
C PHE A 66 -26.79 -5.52 15.86
N LEU A 67 -26.68 -5.91 17.13
CA LEU A 67 -27.71 -6.63 17.87
C LEU A 67 -28.87 -5.69 18.23
N GLU A 68 -29.99 -6.25 18.70
CA GLU A 68 -31.19 -5.47 19.08
C GLU A 68 -30.92 -4.44 20.18
N ASP A 69 -29.90 -4.67 21.02
CA ASP A 69 -29.46 -3.75 22.07
C ASP A 69 -28.53 -2.63 21.58
N GLY A 70 -28.25 -2.59 20.27
CA GLY A 70 -27.36 -1.62 19.63
C GLY A 70 -25.87 -1.93 19.78
N SER A 71 -25.50 -3.04 20.43
CA SER A 71 -24.11 -3.49 20.50
C SER A 71 -23.67 -4.18 19.20
N VAL A 72 -22.36 -4.17 18.92
CA VAL A 72 -21.81 -4.80 17.71
C VAL A 72 -22.00 -6.32 17.77
N ASN A 73 -22.48 -6.91 16.68
CA ASN A 73 -22.65 -8.36 16.54
C ASN A 73 -21.31 -9.07 16.35
N LYS A 74 -20.56 -9.26 17.43
CA LYS A 74 -19.20 -9.84 17.40
C LYS A 74 -19.14 -11.25 16.79
N SER A 75 -20.21 -12.03 16.87
CA SER A 75 -20.25 -13.38 16.28
C SER A 75 -20.19 -13.30 14.76
N LEU A 76 -21.01 -12.45 14.14
CA LEU A 76 -21.01 -12.21 12.70
C LEU A 76 -19.63 -11.76 12.20
N PHE A 77 -18.98 -10.83 12.92
CA PHE A 77 -17.63 -10.37 12.58
C PHE A 77 -16.54 -11.43 12.83
N GLY A 78 -16.74 -12.35 13.79
CA GLY A 78 -15.85 -13.48 14.02
C GLY A 78 -15.88 -14.49 12.87
N ASP A 79 -17.09 -14.84 12.40
CA ASP A 79 -17.28 -15.71 11.23
C ASP A 79 -16.76 -15.03 9.95
N LEU A 80 -17.02 -13.73 9.79
CA LEU A 80 -16.46 -12.92 8.70
C LEU A 80 -14.93 -12.97 8.68
N MET A 81 -14.28 -12.86 9.84
CA MET A 81 -12.83 -12.98 9.92
C MET A 81 -12.37 -14.37 9.48
N HIS A 82 -13.04 -15.42 9.94
CA HIS A 82 -12.70 -16.79 9.52
C HIS A 82 -12.72 -16.95 8.00
N ASP A 83 -13.75 -16.41 7.35
CA ASP A 83 -13.87 -16.46 5.89
C ASP A 83 -12.80 -15.60 5.19
N MET A 84 -12.47 -14.43 5.74
CA MET A 84 -11.42 -13.57 5.18
C MET A 84 -10.01 -14.14 5.38
N MET A 85 -9.74 -14.83 6.49
CA MET A 85 -8.48 -15.57 6.68
C MET A 85 -8.29 -16.68 5.65
N ALA A 86 -9.39 -17.30 5.19
CA ALA A 86 -9.33 -18.33 4.16
C ALA A 86 -8.94 -17.75 2.78
N VAL A 87 -9.21 -16.46 2.55
CA VAL A 87 -8.84 -15.74 1.32
C VAL A 87 -7.43 -15.17 1.42
N ASN A 88 -7.15 -14.37 2.46
CA ASN A 88 -5.83 -13.77 2.69
C ASN A 88 -5.68 -13.39 4.16
N GLN A 89 -4.64 -13.95 4.82
CA GLN A 89 -4.35 -13.72 6.24
C GLN A 89 -3.94 -12.27 6.57
N GLY A 90 -3.55 -11.47 5.58
CA GLY A 90 -3.25 -10.05 5.75
C GLY A 90 -4.47 -9.13 5.61
N ILE A 91 -5.69 -9.67 5.45
CA ILE A 91 -6.90 -8.86 5.43
C ILE A 91 -7.27 -8.46 6.86
N GLU A 92 -7.47 -7.16 7.04
CA GLU A 92 -7.98 -6.56 8.27
C GLU A 92 -9.34 -5.95 8.01
N VAL A 93 -10.29 -6.17 8.93
CA VAL A 93 -11.65 -5.67 8.80
C VAL A 93 -11.97 -4.70 9.94
N TYR A 94 -12.42 -3.50 9.56
CA TYR A 94 -12.77 -2.42 10.47
C TYR A 94 -14.24 -2.02 10.29
N LEU A 95 -14.98 -1.99 11.40
CA LEU A 95 -16.30 -1.36 11.47
C LEU A 95 -16.11 0.09 11.89
N LEU A 96 -16.53 1.01 11.04
CA LEU A 96 -16.41 2.45 11.26
C LEU A 96 -17.77 3.09 11.56
N ASP A 97 -17.74 4.11 12.41
CA ASP A 97 -18.85 5.04 12.60
C ASP A 97 -18.88 6.12 11.50
N ASP A 98 -19.95 6.91 11.44
CA ASP A 98 -20.14 8.03 10.51
C ASP A 98 -19.06 9.13 10.65
N ILE A 99 -18.43 9.24 11.82
CA ILE A 99 -17.30 10.15 12.11
C ILE A 99 -15.93 9.44 11.91
N VAL A 100 -15.89 8.29 11.21
CA VAL A 100 -14.64 7.54 10.89
C VAL A 100 -13.93 7.04 12.16
N ARG A 101 -14.69 6.74 13.21
CA ARG A 101 -14.14 6.11 14.43
C ARG A 101 -14.26 4.60 14.32
N VAL A 102 -13.23 3.87 14.74
CA VAL A 102 -13.27 2.40 14.78
C VAL A 102 -14.17 1.97 15.94
N LEU A 103 -15.31 1.35 15.61
CA LEU A 103 -16.26 0.77 16.57
C LEU A 103 -15.88 -0.67 16.93
N TYR A 104 -15.37 -1.41 15.95
CA TYR A 104 -14.90 -2.77 16.11
C TYR A 104 -13.85 -3.09 15.04
N SER A 105 -12.88 -3.93 15.37
CA SER A 105 -11.84 -4.36 14.43
C SER A 105 -11.56 -5.83 14.64
N VAL A 106 -11.36 -6.55 13.54
CA VAL A 106 -10.82 -7.91 13.59
C VAL A 106 -9.54 -7.93 12.77
N VAL A 107 -8.44 -8.16 13.50
CA VAL A 107 -7.07 -8.19 13.00
C VAL A 107 -6.44 -9.46 13.55
N LEU A 108 -5.75 -10.19 12.69
CA LEU A 108 -4.94 -11.32 13.12
C LEU A 108 -3.71 -10.81 13.88
N ASP A 109 -3.46 -11.37 15.05
CA ASP A 109 -2.27 -11.05 15.83
C ASP A 109 -1.04 -11.57 15.07
N HIS A 110 -0.24 -10.65 14.54
CA HIS A 110 0.99 -10.98 13.82
C HIS A 110 2.10 -11.12 14.87
N ASN A 111 2.39 -12.36 15.28
CA ASN A 111 3.48 -12.68 16.21
C ASN A 111 4.81 -12.88 15.45
#